data_AF-A0A182APT7-F1
#
_entry.id   AF-A0A182APT7-F1
#
_cell.length_a   1.000
_cell.length_b   1.000
_cell.length_c   1.000
_cell.angle_alpha   90.00
_cell.angle_beta   90.00
_cell.angle_gamma   90.00
#
_symmetry.space_group_name_H-M   'P 1'
#
loop_
_entity.id
_entity.type
_entity.pdbx_description
1 polymer ?
#
loop_
_entity_poly.entity_id
_entity_poly.type
_entity_poly.pdbx_seq_one_letter_code
_entity_poly.pdbx_strand_id
1 'polypeptide(L)'
;MALGLALLLALLTAGCQRLGQPGHDAAGPLASTAPGGSLQEVPPPGGVRQLQGDLAAHHPHVRIDSPADGSVLPAVPWTLELAVQDWPLADAGSLGMGPHVVVQIDEQPPLRLSQAGPAGNPTAGGGSSSLSIELPPLEPGSHRVTAYAARPWGEAVKAAAASDQIRLARVAPNPLSQPAAGTPQLIPVSPAFPSPHQPVLIDWLLRDAPLQGLRQGDAGWRLRITVNGDSFLVDENTPLWLEGWRRGSNTVLLELVDGLGAPLNPPFNSLVREVWIDPLEPGPAWEAAALAPDQAAQLLGRQPPPPVEAAAPPGGGGAGTAWEQPAAQSDQPAATPESRGGGDRESSPSSAASRSPMPEPAPDAVEAVEGPEQGPVDGPARPPLDPTGVAQENPPPDPVVEEAVEEVSEELVEAEGGEAAPPADTPSLGGLDHSAPTSP
;
A
#
# COMPACT_ATOMS: atom_id res chain seq x y z
N MET A 1 -34.69 78.77 5.19
CA MET A 1 -33.96 79.12 3.97
C MET A 1 -32.47 79.21 4.29
N ALA A 2 -31.64 78.56 3.45
CA ALA A 2 -30.17 78.69 3.29
C ALA A 2 -29.29 78.45 4.54
N LEU A 3 -28.45 77.40 4.69
CA LEU A 3 -27.50 76.67 3.82
C LEU A 3 -26.18 77.43 3.54
N GLY A 4 -25.05 76.79 3.92
CA GLY A 4 -23.68 77.12 3.49
C GLY A 4 -22.73 77.47 4.65
N LEU A 5 -21.92 76.56 5.23
CA LEU A 5 -20.69 75.90 4.72
C LEU A 5 -19.40 76.71 5.00
N ALA A 6 -18.41 76.00 5.57
CA ALA A 6 -16.94 76.20 5.58
C ALA A 6 -16.38 76.33 7.01
N LEU A 7 -15.87 75.26 7.65
CA LEU A 7 -14.64 74.48 7.40
C LEU A 7 -13.39 75.07 8.12
N LEU A 8 -12.92 74.30 9.12
CA LEU A 8 -11.55 74.21 9.69
C LEU A 8 -11.04 75.45 10.49
N LEU A 9 -10.37 75.35 11.65
CA LEU A 9 -9.31 74.43 12.05
C LEU A 9 -8.94 74.61 13.56
N ALA A 10 -8.51 73.51 14.19
CA ALA A 10 -7.50 73.42 15.27
C ALA A 10 -7.83 73.84 16.72
N LEU A 11 -8.10 72.85 17.59
CA LEU A 11 -7.14 72.28 18.56
C LEU A 11 -7.90 71.67 19.75
N LEU A 12 -7.74 70.36 19.95
CA LEU A 12 -7.48 69.72 21.25
C LEU A 12 -7.33 68.20 21.02
N THR A 13 -6.09 67.79 20.80
CA THR A 13 -5.62 66.41 20.81
C THR A 13 -5.27 66.00 22.24
N ALA A 14 -6.03 65.07 22.82
CA ALA A 14 -5.58 64.27 23.96
C ALA A 14 -6.37 62.96 24.07
N GLY A 15 -5.67 61.83 23.91
CA GLY A 15 -5.97 60.59 24.63
C GLY A 15 -7.06 59.67 24.08
N CYS A 16 -6.72 58.82 23.10
CA CYS A 16 -7.18 57.43 23.10
C CYS A 16 -5.98 56.54 22.77
N GLN A 17 -5.43 55.91 23.81
CA GLN A 17 -4.46 54.83 23.69
C GLN A 17 -5.17 53.66 23.00
N ARG A 18 -4.82 53.38 21.73
CA ARG A 18 -5.04 52.05 21.18
C ARG A 18 -4.04 51.13 21.87
N LEU A 19 -4.55 50.22 22.70
CA LEU A 19 -3.87 48.98 23.03
C LEU A 19 -3.47 48.34 21.69
N GLY A 20 -2.17 48.37 21.40
CA GLY A 20 -1.61 47.63 20.28
C GLY A 20 -1.88 46.17 20.54
N GLN A 21 -2.74 45.58 19.71
CA GLN A 21 -2.74 44.13 19.52
C GLN A 21 -1.30 43.75 19.14
N PRO A 22 -0.65 42.81 19.85
CA PRO A 22 0.58 42.24 19.33
C PRO A 22 0.19 41.62 17.98
N GLY A 23 0.75 42.18 16.91
CA GLY A 23 0.75 41.50 15.63
C GLY A 23 1.33 40.13 15.91
N HIS A 24 0.51 39.10 15.82
CA HIS A 24 1.06 37.80 15.48
C HIS A 24 1.61 38.03 14.09
N ASP A 25 2.93 38.23 14.00
CA ASP A 25 3.63 37.93 12.77
C ASP A 25 3.12 36.55 12.38
N ALA A 26 2.30 36.51 11.32
CA ALA A 26 1.79 35.28 10.79
C ALA A 26 3.01 34.52 10.30
N ALA A 27 3.57 33.67 11.17
CA ALA A 27 4.69 32.82 10.83
C ALA A 27 4.26 32.05 9.58
N GLY A 28 5.01 32.25 8.50
CA GLY A 28 4.79 31.52 7.27
C GLY A 28 4.89 30.01 7.49
N PRO A 29 4.39 29.19 6.56
CA PRO A 29 4.52 27.74 6.65
C PRO A 29 6.00 27.34 6.79
N LEU A 30 6.25 26.27 7.54
CA LEU A 30 7.57 25.67 7.67
C LEU A 30 8.13 25.34 6.28
N ALA A 31 9.39 25.68 6.04
CA ALA A 31 10.08 25.29 4.81
C ALA A 31 10.45 23.80 4.87
N SER A 32 10.57 23.16 3.71
CA SER A 32 11.26 21.88 3.61
C SER A 32 12.74 22.02 3.96
N THR A 33 13.32 20.94 4.48
CA THR A 33 14.70 20.89 4.93
C THR A 33 15.33 19.59 4.45
N ALA A 34 16.59 19.63 4.02
CA ALA A 34 17.33 18.42 3.66
C ALA A 34 17.60 17.53 4.89
N PRO A 35 17.85 16.22 4.69
CA PRO A 35 18.36 15.34 5.75
C PRO A 35 19.62 15.92 6.40
N GLY A 36 19.71 15.81 7.74
CA GLY A 36 20.84 16.28 8.53
C GLY A 36 21.72 15.14 9.07
N GLY A 37 22.79 15.51 9.78
CA GLY A 37 23.67 14.54 10.44
C GLY A 37 24.47 13.70 9.46
N SER A 38 24.44 12.37 9.62
CA SER A 38 25.10 11.44 8.70
C SER A 38 24.25 11.08 7.49
N LEU A 39 22.96 11.44 7.50
CA LEU A 39 22.02 11.07 6.45
C LEU A 39 22.17 11.99 5.25
N GLN A 40 22.12 11.39 4.07
CA GLN A 40 22.17 12.11 2.81
C GLN A 40 21.09 11.57 1.87
N GLU A 41 20.33 12.48 1.26
CA GLU A 41 19.49 12.13 0.12
C GLU A 41 20.36 11.96 -1.13
N VAL A 42 20.16 10.85 -1.83
CA VAL A 42 20.88 10.49 -3.06
C VAL A 42 19.90 10.24 -4.21
N PRO A 43 20.34 10.30 -5.48
CA PRO A 43 19.47 9.91 -6.58
C PRO A 43 19.09 8.42 -6.52
N PRO A 44 17.94 8.02 -7.12
CA PRO A 44 17.57 6.62 -7.24
C PRO A 44 18.68 5.79 -7.92
N PRO A 45 18.91 4.52 -7.55
CA PRO A 45 19.92 3.67 -8.18
C PRO A 45 19.80 3.56 -9.71
N GLY A 46 20.89 3.17 -10.37
CA GLY A 46 20.97 3.13 -11.84
C GLY A 46 19.91 2.24 -12.49
N GLY A 47 19.78 1.01 -12.02
CA GLY A 47 18.74 0.08 -12.46
C GLY A 47 17.33 0.58 -12.18
N VAL A 48 17.10 1.25 -11.05
CA VAL A 48 15.83 1.91 -10.74
C VAL A 48 15.49 2.95 -11.81
N ARG A 49 16.40 3.88 -12.14
CA ARG A 49 16.15 4.92 -13.17
C ARG A 49 15.85 4.32 -14.54
N GLN A 50 16.53 3.24 -14.91
CA GLN A 50 16.28 2.53 -16.17
C GLN A 50 14.84 1.97 -16.20
N LEU A 51 14.44 1.24 -15.16
CA LEU A 51 13.10 0.67 -15.07
C LEU A 51 12.00 1.73 -14.92
N GLN A 52 12.26 2.83 -14.21
CA GLN A 52 11.32 3.96 -14.10
C GLN A 52 10.97 4.53 -15.48
N GLY A 53 11.96 4.70 -16.36
CA GLY A 53 11.74 5.18 -17.73
C GLY A 53 10.83 4.25 -18.54
N ASP A 54 11.06 2.93 -18.43
CA ASP A 54 10.22 1.92 -19.08
C ASP A 54 8.79 1.86 -18.54
N LEU A 55 8.62 2.07 -17.23
CA LEU A 55 7.31 2.03 -16.57
C LEU A 55 6.52 3.34 -16.66
N ALA A 56 7.15 4.43 -17.10
CA ALA A 56 6.53 5.77 -17.14
C ALA A 56 5.32 5.86 -18.10
N ALA A 57 5.23 4.96 -19.07
CA ALA A 57 4.11 4.89 -20.02
C ALA A 57 2.84 4.25 -19.43
N HIS A 58 2.94 3.61 -18.26
CA HIS A 58 1.83 2.92 -17.61
C HIS A 58 1.09 3.83 -16.63
N HIS A 59 -0.24 3.75 -16.65
CA HIS A 59 -1.16 4.44 -15.77
C HIS A 59 -2.02 3.41 -15.00
N PRO A 60 -1.45 2.78 -13.96
CA PRO A 60 -2.13 1.71 -13.26
C PRO A 60 -3.46 2.18 -12.66
N HIS A 61 -4.48 1.33 -12.81
CA HIS A 61 -5.76 1.45 -12.11
C HIS A 61 -5.94 0.22 -11.23
N VAL A 62 -5.98 0.42 -9.91
CA VAL A 62 -6.23 -0.63 -8.92
C VAL A 62 -7.60 -0.39 -8.31
N ARG A 63 -8.43 -1.42 -8.23
CA ARG A 63 -9.75 -1.36 -7.59
C ARG A 63 -9.99 -2.60 -6.76
N ILE A 64 -10.58 -2.42 -5.58
CA ILE A 64 -11.06 -3.52 -4.75
C ILE A 64 -12.51 -3.81 -5.15
N ASP A 65 -12.75 -4.97 -5.75
CA ASP A 65 -14.08 -5.37 -6.24
C ASP A 65 -14.92 -6.03 -5.14
N SER A 66 -14.26 -6.78 -4.25
CA SER A 66 -14.90 -7.48 -3.13
C SER A 66 -13.90 -7.66 -1.98
N PRO A 67 -14.32 -7.54 -0.71
CA PRO A 67 -15.67 -7.18 -0.25
C PRO A 67 -16.03 -5.71 -0.55
N ALA A 68 -17.32 -5.37 -0.47
CA ALA A 68 -17.75 -3.99 -0.59
C ALA A 68 -17.29 -3.15 0.60
N ASP A 69 -17.03 -1.87 0.39
CA ASP A 69 -16.71 -0.93 1.46
C ASP A 69 -17.83 -0.89 2.52
N GLY A 70 -17.44 -0.89 3.80
CA GLY A 70 -18.33 -0.95 4.95
C GLY A 70 -18.85 -2.35 5.30
N SER A 71 -18.41 -3.41 4.60
CA SER A 71 -18.88 -4.78 4.88
C SER A 71 -18.52 -5.26 6.29
N VAL A 72 -19.45 -5.98 6.91
CA VAL A 72 -19.20 -6.73 8.16
C VAL A 72 -18.92 -8.18 7.82
N LEU A 73 -17.69 -8.63 8.07
CA LEU A 73 -17.24 -9.97 7.74
C LEU A 73 -17.46 -10.97 8.90
N PRO A 74 -17.74 -12.24 8.58
CA PRO A 74 -17.80 -13.32 9.57
C PRO A 74 -16.41 -13.71 10.10
N ALA A 75 -16.37 -14.57 11.13
CA ALA A 75 -15.15 -15.10 11.73
C ALA A 75 -14.55 -16.30 10.95
N VAL A 76 -14.48 -16.18 9.63
CA VAL A 76 -13.91 -17.20 8.73
C VAL A 76 -12.97 -16.54 7.73
N PRO A 77 -12.10 -17.32 7.04
CA PRO A 77 -11.35 -16.80 5.90
C PRO A 77 -12.28 -16.14 4.89
N TRP A 78 -11.77 -15.09 4.23
CA TRP A 78 -12.54 -14.28 3.30
C TRP A 78 -11.70 -13.99 2.06
N THR A 79 -12.39 -13.73 0.95
CA THR A 79 -11.74 -13.48 -0.34
C THR A 79 -11.67 -11.99 -0.61
N LEU A 80 -10.48 -11.50 -0.92
CA LEU A 80 -10.25 -10.19 -1.52
C LEU A 80 -10.15 -10.35 -3.03
N GLU A 81 -11.01 -9.63 -3.76
CA GLU A 81 -10.98 -9.56 -5.22
C GLU A 81 -10.52 -8.17 -5.65
N LEU A 82 -9.52 -8.13 -6.53
CA LEU A 82 -8.92 -6.91 -7.05
C LEU A 82 -8.99 -6.91 -8.57
N ALA A 83 -9.30 -5.75 -9.15
CA ALA A 83 -9.07 -5.46 -10.56
C ALA A 83 -7.84 -4.56 -10.71
N VAL A 84 -6.95 -4.91 -11.63
CA VAL A 84 -5.71 -4.19 -11.92
C VAL A 84 -5.64 -3.96 -13.42
N GLN A 85 -5.52 -2.71 -13.86
CA GLN A 85 -5.45 -2.35 -15.28
C GLN A 85 -4.20 -1.53 -15.55
N ASP A 86 -3.65 -1.65 -16.76
CA ASP A 86 -2.45 -0.92 -17.22
C ASP A 86 -1.28 -0.99 -16.23
N TRP A 87 -1.08 -2.17 -15.63
CA TRP A 87 0.06 -2.48 -14.79
C TRP A 87 0.60 -3.87 -15.14
N PRO A 88 1.86 -4.00 -15.57
CA PRO A 88 2.42 -5.28 -16.01
C PRO A 88 2.86 -6.12 -14.81
N LEU A 89 1.90 -6.78 -14.15
CA LEU A 89 2.17 -7.67 -13.02
C LEU A 89 3.20 -8.74 -13.38
N ALA A 90 4.28 -8.82 -12.61
CA ALA A 90 5.37 -9.74 -12.89
C ALA A 90 6.10 -10.22 -11.64
N ASP A 91 6.52 -11.49 -11.70
CA ASP A 91 7.48 -12.10 -10.80
C ASP A 91 8.77 -12.34 -11.61
N ALA A 92 9.88 -11.75 -11.18
CA ALA A 92 11.18 -11.86 -11.86
C ALA A 92 12.06 -12.98 -11.27
N GLY A 93 11.47 -13.91 -10.49
CA GLY A 93 12.13 -15.08 -9.95
C GLY A 93 13.30 -14.70 -9.04
N SER A 94 14.51 -15.13 -9.39
CA SER A 94 15.71 -14.86 -8.60
C SER A 94 16.11 -13.38 -8.56
N LEU A 95 15.59 -12.54 -9.47
CA LEU A 95 15.80 -11.09 -9.44
C LEU A 95 14.84 -10.38 -8.46
N GLY A 96 13.87 -11.10 -7.89
CA GLY A 96 12.86 -10.58 -6.98
C GLY A 96 11.54 -10.21 -7.69
N MET A 97 10.84 -9.22 -7.14
CA MET A 97 9.54 -8.79 -7.64
C MET A 97 9.68 -7.90 -8.87
N GLY A 98 8.83 -8.09 -9.88
CA GLY A 98 8.57 -7.09 -10.91
C GLY A 98 7.52 -6.07 -10.44
N PRO A 99 6.82 -5.37 -11.35
CA PRO A 99 5.68 -4.54 -10.99
C PRO A 99 4.61 -5.43 -10.36
N HIS A 100 4.04 -4.99 -9.25
CA HIS A 100 3.13 -5.80 -8.44
C HIS A 100 2.06 -4.92 -7.80
N VAL A 101 1.07 -5.55 -7.15
CA VAL A 101 0.14 -4.88 -6.24
C VAL A 101 0.49 -5.24 -4.82
N VAL A 102 0.41 -4.26 -3.93
CA VAL A 102 0.54 -4.44 -2.49
C VAL A 102 -0.82 -4.32 -1.86
N VAL A 103 -1.14 -5.22 -0.93
CA VAL A 103 -2.31 -5.17 -0.07
C VAL A 103 -1.85 -5.02 1.37
N GLN A 104 -2.31 -3.96 2.03
CA GLN A 104 -2.04 -3.68 3.44
C GLN A 104 -3.35 -3.67 4.22
N ILE A 105 -3.38 -4.43 5.31
CA ILE A 105 -4.51 -4.49 6.23
C ILE A 105 -4.07 -3.86 7.55
N ASP A 106 -4.63 -2.70 7.87
CA ASP A 106 -4.21 -1.85 8.98
C ASP A 106 -2.68 -1.62 8.99
N GLU A 107 -2.00 -2.02 10.06
CA GLU A 107 -0.55 -1.93 10.24
C GLU A 107 0.15 -3.29 10.15
N GLN A 108 -0.52 -4.29 9.57
CA GLN A 108 0.06 -5.62 9.37
C GLN A 108 1.13 -5.61 8.25
N PRO A 109 2.05 -6.60 8.25
CA PRO A 109 2.93 -6.87 7.14
C PRO A 109 2.22 -6.82 5.78
N PRO A 110 2.68 -6.00 4.80
CA PRO A 110 2.03 -5.90 3.51
C PRO A 110 2.17 -7.20 2.71
N LEU A 111 1.08 -7.64 2.08
CA LEU A 111 1.07 -8.74 1.11
C LEU A 111 1.42 -8.19 -0.28
N ARG A 112 2.31 -8.86 -1.00
CA ARG A 112 2.72 -8.45 -2.35
C ARG A 112 2.29 -9.49 -3.38
N LEU A 113 1.64 -9.03 -4.44
CA LEU A 113 0.93 -9.84 -5.41
C LEU A 113 1.44 -9.55 -6.83
N SER A 114 2.09 -10.54 -7.43
CA SER A 114 2.79 -10.44 -8.73
C SER A 114 2.16 -11.29 -9.85
N GLN A 115 1.12 -12.07 -9.57
CA GLN A 115 0.51 -13.03 -10.49
C GLN A 115 -1.02 -12.89 -10.49
N ALA A 116 -1.62 -12.83 -11.67
CA ALA A 116 -3.04 -13.15 -11.83
C ALA A 116 -3.23 -14.66 -11.68
N GLY A 117 -4.40 -15.11 -11.19
CA GLY A 117 -4.68 -16.54 -11.00
C GLY A 117 -4.49 -17.39 -12.26
N PRO A 118 -4.61 -18.73 -12.17
CA PRO A 118 -4.18 -19.71 -13.20
C PRO A 118 -4.84 -19.58 -14.60
N ALA A 119 -5.73 -18.63 -14.83
CA ALA A 119 -6.33 -18.31 -16.13
C ALA A 119 -5.74 -17.07 -16.83
N GLY A 120 -4.86 -16.32 -16.17
CA GLY A 120 -4.22 -15.13 -16.76
C GLY A 120 -2.84 -15.46 -17.30
N ASN A 121 -2.73 -15.88 -18.56
CA ASN A 121 -1.47 -15.72 -19.26
C ASN A 121 -1.24 -14.19 -19.39
N PRO A 122 -0.20 -13.60 -18.78
CA PRO A 122 0.05 -12.18 -18.94
C PRO A 122 0.24 -11.90 -20.43
N THR A 123 -0.70 -11.19 -21.02
CA THR A 123 -0.44 -10.54 -22.31
C THR A 123 0.58 -9.46 -22.01
N ALA A 124 1.79 -9.61 -22.56
CA ALA A 124 2.80 -8.57 -22.52
C ALA A 124 2.17 -7.25 -23.02
N GLY A 125 1.93 -6.29 -22.11
CA GLY A 125 1.38 -4.98 -22.47
C GLY A 125 0.21 -4.44 -21.64
N GLY A 126 0.23 -4.52 -20.30
CA GLY A 126 -0.65 -3.70 -19.46
C GLY A 126 -2.16 -4.01 -19.58
N GLY A 127 -2.51 -5.28 -19.82
CA GLY A 127 -3.91 -5.71 -19.83
C GLY A 127 -4.61 -5.58 -18.47
N SER A 128 -5.93 -5.81 -18.46
CA SER A 128 -6.71 -5.94 -17.21
C SER A 128 -6.49 -7.32 -16.59
N SER A 129 -6.09 -7.35 -15.33
CA SER A 129 -5.90 -8.55 -14.51
C SER A 129 -6.89 -8.54 -13.35
N SER A 130 -7.40 -9.72 -12.99
CA SER A 130 -8.18 -9.90 -11.75
C SER A 130 -7.39 -10.80 -10.80
N LEU A 131 -7.26 -10.36 -9.55
CA LEU A 131 -6.58 -11.09 -8.48
C LEU A 131 -7.62 -11.53 -7.45
N SER A 132 -7.53 -12.77 -7.00
CA SER A 132 -8.39 -13.33 -5.95
C SER A 132 -7.49 -13.97 -4.90
N ILE A 133 -7.56 -13.46 -3.67
CA ILE A 133 -6.70 -13.90 -2.55
C ILE A 133 -7.60 -14.26 -1.36
N GLU A 134 -7.42 -15.46 -0.83
CA GLU A 134 -8.00 -15.84 0.45
C GLU A 134 -7.14 -15.30 1.60
N LEU A 135 -7.77 -14.57 2.52
CA LEU A 135 -7.15 -13.94 3.67
C LEU A 135 -7.70 -14.55 4.96
N PRO A 136 -6.88 -14.58 6.04
CA PRO A 136 -7.33 -15.08 7.33
C PRO A 136 -8.50 -14.23 7.89
N PRO A 137 -9.30 -14.77 8.81
CA PRO A 137 -10.33 -14.01 9.50
C PRO A 137 -9.77 -12.73 10.11
N LEU A 138 -10.51 -11.63 10.02
CA LEU A 138 -10.14 -10.38 10.70
C LEU A 138 -10.28 -10.53 12.23
N GLU A 139 -9.58 -9.69 12.99
CA GLU A 139 -9.86 -9.53 14.42
C GLU A 139 -11.19 -8.80 14.64
N PRO A 140 -11.80 -8.80 15.84
CA PRO A 140 -13.00 -8.01 16.09
C PRO A 140 -12.69 -6.50 16.02
N GLY A 141 -13.59 -5.72 15.43
CA GLY A 141 -13.46 -4.27 15.32
C GLY A 141 -13.51 -3.75 13.88
N SER A 142 -12.95 -2.56 13.64
CA SER A 142 -12.85 -1.94 12.32
C SER A 142 -11.46 -2.09 11.73
N HIS A 143 -11.40 -2.41 10.45
CA HIS A 143 -10.18 -2.64 9.67
C HIS A 143 -10.17 -1.78 8.42
N ARG A 144 -8.97 -1.47 7.93
CA ARG A 144 -8.74 -0.75 6.68
C ARG A 144 -7.90 -1.62 5.76
N VAL A 145 -8.39 -1.84 4.54
CA VAL A 145 -7.67 -2.57 3.50
C VAL A 145 -7.28 -1.58 2.42
N THR A 146 -5.98 -1.42 2.19
CA THR A 146 -5.43 -0.57 1.13
C THR A 146 -4.75 -1.45 0.10
N ALA A 147 -5.11 -1.31 -1.17
CA ALA A 147 -4.43 -1.93 -2.29
C ALA A 147 -3.75 -0.86 -3.15
N TYR A 148 -2.51 -1.06 -3.58
CA TYR A 148 -1.83 -0.09 -4.45
C TYR A 148 -0.81 -0.75 -5.38
N ALA A 149 -0.62 -0.17 -6.57
CA ALA A 149 0.41 -0.58 -7.51
C ALA A 149 1.80 -0.16 -7.01
N ALA A 150 2.75 -1.08 -7.07
CA ALA A 150 4.13 -0.87 -6.68
C ALA A 150 5.10 -1.30 -7.78
N ARG A 151 6.21 -0.58 -7.87
CA ARG A 151 7.31 -0.84 -8.80
C ARG A 151 8.20 -1.98 -8.28
N PRO A 152 9.09 -2.54 -9.11
CA PRO A 152 9.96 -3.67 -8.73
C PRO A 152 10.71 -3.51 -7.40
N TRP A 153 11.19 -2.30 -7.08
CA TRP A 153 11.89 -1.98 -5.83
C TRP A 153 10.97 -1.61 -4.65
N GLY A 154 9.65 -1.71 -4.83
CA GLY A 154 8.66 -1.49 -3.77
C GLY A 154 8.10 -0.07 -3.64
N GLU A 155 8.54 0.89 -4.47
CA GLU A 155 7.96 2.24 -4.53
C GLU A 155 6.52 2.20 -5.04
N ALA A 156 5.60 2.84 -4.32
CA ALA A 156 4.20 2.96 -4.73
C ALA A 156 4.03 3.98 -5.85
N VAL A 157 3.15 3.67 -6.80
CA VAL A 157 2.74 4.62 -7.84
C VAL A 157 1.80 5.66 -7.24
N LYS A 158 2.15 6.95 -7.37
CA LYS A 158 1.44 8.07 -6.69
C LYS A 158 0.13 8.49 -7.34
N ALA A 159 -0.19 7.99 -8.53
CA ALA A 159 -1.43 8.34 -9.21
C ALA A 159 -2.64 7.88 -8.37
N ALA A 160 -3.66 8.73 -8.23
CA ALA A 160 -4.80 8.42 -7.37
C ALA A 160 -5.52 7.11 -7.77
N ALA A 161 -5.61 6.81 -9.07
CA ALA A 161 -6.21 5.57 -9.56
C ALA A 161 -5.34 4.33 -9.30
N ALA A 162 -4.05 4.50 -8.99
CA ALA A 162 -3.13 3.40 -8.73
C ALA A 162 -3.30 2.77 -7.35
N SER A 163 -4.22 3.28 -6.54
CA SER A 163 -4.54 2.77 -5.22
C SER A 163 -6.03 2.83 -4.95
N ASP A 164 -6.51 1.89 -4.16
CA ASP A 164 -7.87 1.87 -3.64
C ASP A 164 -7.86 1.44 -2.18
N GLN A 165 -8.88 1.82 -1.43
CA GLN A 165 -8.99 1.45 -0.02
C GLN A 165 -10.44 1.39 0.43
N ILE A 166 -10.75 0.28 1.10
CA ILE A 166 -12.03 0.00 1.73
C ILE A 166 -11.88 -0.14 3.24
N ARG A 167 -12.99 -0.03 3.95
CA ARG A 167 -13.16 -0.26 5.37
C ARG A 167 -14.01 -1.48 5.57
N LEU A 168 -13.61 -2.31 6.52
CA LEU A 168 -14.30 -3.53 6.90
C LEU A 168 -14.57 -3.50 8.40
N ALA A 169 -15.50 -4.32 8.85
CA ALA A 169 -15.67 -4.59 10.26
C ALA A 169 -15.85 -6.08 10.52
N ARG A 170 -15.56 -6.52 11.74
CA ARG A 170 -15.96 -7.85 12.24
C ARG A 170 -16.54 -7.69 13.63
N VAL A 171 -17.60 -8.45 13.91
CA VAL A 171 -18.46 -8.34 15.12
C VAL A 171 -19.19 -7.00 15.19
N ALA A 172 -18.48 -5.88 15.30
CA ALA A 172 -19.04 -4.55 15.30
C ALA A 172 -17.99 -3.52 14.82
N PRO A 173 -18.39 -2.48 14.07
CA PRO A 173 -17.50 -1.37 13.74
C PRO A 173 -17.03 -0.63 15.00
N ASN A 174 -15.75 -0.23 15.01
CA ASN A 174 -15.17 0.70 15.98
C ASN A 174 -14.60 1.92 15.23
N PRO A 175 -15.41 2.99 15.01
CA PRO A 175 -14.96 4.14 14.23
C PRO A 175 -13.80 4.90 14.90
N LEU A 176 -13.62 4.78 16.22
CA LEU A 176 -12.54 5.45 16.95
C LEU A 176 -11.17 4.78 16.74
N SER A 177 -11.12 3.55 16.25
CA SER A 177 -9.86 2.87 15.90
C SER A 177 -9.40 3.18 14.48
N GLN A 178 -10.09 4.07 13.77
CA GLN A 178 -9.80 4.40 12.38
C GLN A 178 -9.80 5.93 12.18
N PRO A 179 -9.03 6.45 11.20
CA PRO A 179 -9.18 7.83 10.75
C PRO A 179 -10.64 8.10 10.35
N ALA A 180 -11.18 9.26 10.72
CA ALA A 180 -12.49 9.68 10.25
C ALA A 180 -12.52 9.77 8.70
N ALA A 181 -13.65 9.46 8.08
CA ALA A 181 -13.77 9.52 6.63
C ALA A 181 -13.50 10.95 6.11
N GLY A 182 -12.75 11.08 5.01
CA GLY A 182 -12.40 12.38 4.43
C GLY A 182 -11.34 13.17 5.20
N THR A 183 -10.68 12.56 6.19
CA THR A 183 -9.54 13.19 6.88
C THR A 183 -8.22 12.71 6.31
N PRO A 184 -7.16 13.54 6.30
CA PRO A 184 -5.84 13.15 5.81
C PRO A 184 -5.34 11.84 6.42
N GLN A 185 -4.83 10.97 5.56
CA GLN A 185 -4.24 9.70 5.94
C GLN A 185 -2.83 9.57 5.37
N LEU A 186 -1.87 9.21 6.23
CA LEU A 186 -0.54 8.77 5.86
C LEU A 186 -0.51 7.24 5.83
N ILE A 187 -0.14 6.67 4.68
CA ILE A 187 -0.01 5.23 4.50
C ILE A 187 1.47 4.93 4.27
N PRO A 188 2.15 4.21 5.18
CA PRO A 188 3.56 3.90 5.04
C PRO A 188 3.76 2.84 3.96
N VAL A 189 4.63 3.08 2.98
CA VAL A 189 4.90 2.13 1.89
C VAL A 189 6.25 1.45 2.07
N SER A 190 7.30 2.24 2.28
CA SER A 190 8.65 1.76 2.51
C SER A 190 9.34 2.57 3.61
N PRO A 191 10.19 1.92 4.42
CA PRO A 191 10.65 0.53 4.30
C PRO A 191 9.66 -0.46 4.93
N ALA A 192 9.32 -1.52 4.20
CA ALA A 192 8.30 -2.49 4.63
C ALA A 192 8.87 -3.67 5.46
N PHE A 193 10.16 -4.01 5.31
CA PHE A 193 10.87 -5.16 5.92
C PHE A 193 12.39 -4.95 5.79
N PRO A 194 13.28 -5.72 6.46
CA PRO A 194 14.71 -5.36 6.55
C PRO A 194 15.29 -5.13 5.16
N SER A 195 15.75 -3.90 4.94
CA SER A 195 16.46 -3.47 3.75
C SER A 195 17.93 -3.54 4.14
N PRO A 196 18.66 -4.63 3.83
CA PRO A 196 20.02 -4.79 4.34
C PRO A 196 20.98 -3.76 3.72
N HIS A 197 20.55 -3.03 2.70
CA HIS A 197 21.39 -2.28 1.79
C HIS A 197 21.10 -0.79 1.84
N GLN A 198 22.03 -0.03 1.26
CA GLN A 198 21.91 1.39 1.06
C GLN A 198 22.09 1.68 -0.45
N PRO A 199 21.40 2.69 -1.00
CA PRO A 199 20.46 3.58 -0.32
C PRO A 199 19.13 2.92 0.06
N VAL A 200 18.53 3.36 1.18
CA VAL A 200 17.21 2.90 1.64
C VAL A 200 16.13 3.79 1.03
N LEU A 201 15.13 3.17 0.43
CA LEU A 201 13.91 3.84 -0.02
C LEU A 201 13.00 4.16 1.17
N ILE A 202 12.67 5.44 1.31
CA ILE A 202 11.57 5.92 2.17
C ILE A 202 10.42 6.33 1.27
N ASP A 203 9.25 5.73 1.47
CA ASP A 203 8.09 5.95 0.60
C ASP A 203 6.76 5.90 1.35
N TRP A 204 5.78 6.67 0.87
CA TRP A 204 4.46 6.80 1.51
C TRP A 204 3.36 7.12 0.49
N LEU A 205 2.11 6.92 0.87
CA LEU A 205 0.94 7.45 0.15
C LEU A 205 0.17 8.41 1.06
N LEU A 206 -0.44 9.43 0.45
CA LEU A 206 -1.36 10.35 1.12
C LEU A 206 -2.76 10.14 0.56
N ARG A 207 -3.75 9.99 1.44
CA ARG A 207 -5.18 9.85 1.08
C ARG A 207 -6.03 10.89 1.80
N ASP A 208 -7.19 11.21 1.25
CA ASP A 208 -8.28 11.96 1.90
C ASP A 208 -7.86 13.30 2.51
N ALA A 209 -6.93 13.98 1.83
CA ALA A 209 -6.73 15.41 1.97
C ALA A 209 -8.06 16.14 1.74
N PRO A 210 -8.48 17.11 2.57
CA PRO A 210 -9.73 17.84 2.37
C PRO A 210 -9.73 18.50 0.97
N LEU A 211 -10.35 17.80 0.03
CA LEU A 211 -10.69 18.17 -1.35
C LEU A 211 -9.54 18.68 -2.25
N GLN A 212 -8.36 18.03 -2.24
CA GLN A 212 -7.11 18.43 -2.95
C GLN A 212 -6.19 19.40 -2.17
N GLY A 213 -6.32 19.54 -0.85
CA GLY A 213 -5.47 20.41 -0.01
C GLY A 213 -4.13 19.83 0.50
N LEU A 214 -3.69 18.69 -0.06
CA LEU A 214 -2.33 18.14 0.13
C LEU A 214 -1.67 17.93 -1.25
N ARG A 215 -1.73 18.94 -2.11
CA ARG A 215 -1.01 18.91 -3.38
C ARG A 215 0.49 18.98 -3.09
N GLN A 216 1.26 18.34 -3.96
CA GLN A 216 2.71 18.49 -3.98
C GLN A 216 3.06 19.98 -3.99
N GLY A 217 3.88 20.42 -3.03
CA GLY A 217 4.34 21.80 -2.90
C GLY A 217 3.33 22.80 -2.32
N ASP A 218 2.18 22.38 -1.79
CA ASP A 218 1.32 23.29 -1.03
C ASP A 218 1.80 23.48 0.41
N ALA A 219 1.36 24.57 1.05
CA ALA A 219 1.73 24.92 2.42
C ALA A 219 0.83 24.23 3.48
N GLY A 220 -0.14 23.42 3.05
CA GLY A 220 -1.13 22.80 3.93
C GLY A 220 -0.57 21.65 4.76
N TRP A 221 0.58 21.10 4.36
CA TRP A 221 1.21 19.99 5.05
C TRP A 221 2.71 19.93 4.89
N ARG A 222 3.34 19.18 5.79
CA ARG A 222 4.67 18.62 5.64
C ARG A 222 4.64 17.17 6.09
N LEU A 223 5.52 16.36 5.53
CA LEU A 223 5.89 15.10 6.14
C LEU A 223 7.16 15.33 6.95
N ARG A 224 7.08 15.15 8.26
CA ARG A 224 8.27 15.10 9.12
C ARG A 224 8.79 13.68 9.13
N ILE A 225 10.05 13.54 8.73
CA ILE A 225 10.76 12.26 8.76
C ILE A 225 11.84 12.40 9.82
N THR A 226 11.83 11.49 10.79
CA THR A 226 12.85 11.44 11.85
C THR A 226 13.55 10.11 11.79
N VAL A 227 14.86 10.12 11.54
CA VAL A 227 15.68 8.92 11.49
C VAL A 227 16.72 9.00 12.60
N ASN A 228 16.71 8.02 13.51
CA ASN A 228 17.62 7.96 14.66
C ASN A 228 17.69 9.25 15.51
N GLY A 229 16.61 10.04 15.53
CA GLY A 229 16.50 11.31 16.25
C GLY A 229 16.78 12.56 15.41
N ASP A 230 17.31 12.41 14.20
CA ASP A 230 17.53 13.52 13.26
C ASP A 230 16.28 13.72 12.40
N SER A 231 15.63 14.88 12.53
CA SER A 231 14.39 15.22 11.83
C SER A 231 14.61 16.17 10.67
N PHE A 232 13.84 15.96 9.60
CA PHE A 232 13.74 16.88 8.48
C PHE A 232 12.31 16.89 7.92
N LEU A 233 11.96 17.93 7.15
CA LEU A 233 10.63 18.15 6.59
C LEU A 233 10.67 18.07 5.07
N VAL A 234 9.71 17.35 4.49
CA VAL A 234 9.44 17.35 3.05
C VAL A 234 8.03 17.84 2.76
N ASP A 235 7.87 18.47 1.61
CA ASP A 235 6.63 19.08 1.10
C ASP A 235 6.20 18.53 -0.26
N GLU A 236 6.88 17.49 -0.72
CA GLU A 236 6.56 16.79 -1.95
C GLU A 236 6.16 15.33 -1.69
N ASN A 237 5.15 14.83 -2.38
CA ASN A 237 4.71 13.43 -2.26
C ASN A 237 5.55 12.52 -3.18
N THR A 238 6.87 12.56 -2.99
CA THR A 238 7.87 11.84 -3.77
C THR A 238 8.74 10.99 -2.86
N PRO A 239 9.11 9.77 -3.26
CA PRO A 239 9.99 8.92 -2.46
C PRO A 239 11.37 9.56 -2.26
N LEU A 240 12.05 9.16 -1.19
CA LEU A 240 13.43 9.54 -0.91
C LEU A 240 14.34 8.31 -0.92
N TRP A 241 15.55 8.47 -1.42
CA TRP A 241 16.62 7.48 -1.29
C TRP A 241 17.67 8.04 -0.33
N LEU A 242 17.87 7.37 0.79
CA LEU A 242 18.75 7.85 1.85
C LEU A 242 19.96 6.94 2.03
N GLU A 243 21.14 7.54 2.13
CA GLU A 243 22.39 6.90 2.58
C GLU A 243 22.80 7.44 3.95
N GLY A 244 23.80 6.80 4.57
CA GLY A 244 24.36 7.21 5.85
C GLY A 244 23.69 6.55 7.06
N TRP A 245 23.01 5.43 6.85
CA TRP A 245 22.35 4.65 7.90
C TRP A 245 23.38 3.95 8.80
N ARG A 246 23.01 3.74 10.07
CA ARG A 246 23.81 2.95 11.01
C ARG A 246 23.68 1.48 10.65
N ARG A 247 24.74 0.69 10.84
CA ARG A 247 24.64 -0.78 10.76
C ARG A 247 23.77 -1.31 11.88
N GLY A 248 22.97 -2.34 11.61
CA GLY A 248 22.00 -2.90 12.53
C GLY A 248 20.70 -2.09 12.56
N SER A 249 20.09 -1.98 13.74
CA SER A 249 18.79 -1.33 13.94
C SER A 249 18.86 0.19 13.82
N ASN A 250 17.91 0.76 13.08
CA ASN A 250 17.64 2.18 12.94
C ASN A 250 16.15 2.43 13.17
N THR A 251 15.80 3.59 13.71
CA THR A 251 14.40 4.00 13.88
C THR A 251 14.02 5.02 12.83
N VAL A 252 12.86 4.83 12.20
CA VAL A 252 12.22 5.80 11.31
C VAL A 252 10.86 6.17 11.89
N LEU A 253 10.60 7.45 12.05
CA LEU A 253 9.31 8.02 12.41
C LEU A 253 8.83 8.91 11.27
N LEU A 254 7.63 8.63 10.77
CA LEU A 254 6.93 9.43 9.77
C LEU A 254 5.74 10.13 10.44
N GLU A 255 5.65 11.45 10.32
CA GLU A 255 4.54 12.24 10.84
C GLU A 255 3.97 13.17 9.79
N LEU A 256 2.67 13.07 9.51
CA LEU A 256 1.98 14.08 8.72
C LEU A 256 1.63 15.26 9.62
N VAL A 257 2.16 16.43 9.29
CA VAL A 257 1.95 17.67 10.05
C VAL A 257 1.41 18.77 9.15
N ASP A 258 0.79 19.79 9.72
CA ASP A 258 0.32 20.96 8.99
C ASP A 258 1.49 21.91 8.64
N GLY A 259 1.18 23.00 7.94
CA GLY A 259 2.16 24.03 7.59
C GLY A 259 2.86 24.67 8.79
N LEU A 260 2.33 24.58 10.01
CA LEU A 260 2.95 25.09 11.23
C LEU A 260 3.70 24.01 12.02
N GLY A 261 3.65 22.76 11.54
CA GLY A 261 4.30 21.61 12.16
C GLY A 261 3.47 20.91 13.24
N ALA A 262 2.19 21.25 13.38
CA ALA A 262 1.27 20.54 14.27
C ALA A 262 0.78 19.23 13.63
N PRO A 263 0.65 18.11 14.38
CA PRO A 263 0.21 16.84 13.82
C PRO A 263 -1.18 16.91 13.18
N LEU A 264 -1.31 16.34 11.98
CA LEU A 264 -2.60 16.19 11.30
C LEU A 264 -3.23 14.84 11.64
N ASN A 265 -4.45 14.85 12.15
CA ASN A 265 -5.23 13.64 12.47
C ASN A 265 -4.51 12.64 13.42
N PRO A 266 -3.97 13.09 14.57
CA PRO A 266 -3.37 12.17 15.53
C PRO A 266 -4.43 11.22 16.13
N PRO A 267 -4.08 9.96 16.45
CA PRO A 267 -2.73 9.36 16.36
C PRO A 267 -2.42 8.73 15.00
N PHE A 268 -3.33 8.77 14.02
CA PHE A 268 -3.29 7.90 12.84
C PHE A 268 -2.18 8.22 11.83
N ASN A 269 -1.67 9.45 11.81
CA ASN A 269 -0.60 9.86 10.90
C ASN A 269 0.75 10.02 11.59
N SER A 270 1.02 9.23 12.63
CA SER A 270 2.32 9.14 13.29
C SER A 270 2.71 7.67 13.36
N LEU A 271 3.77 7.30 12.64
CA LEU A 271 4.13 5.91 12.37
C LEU A 271 5.61 5.69 12.65
N VAL A 272 5.90 4.75 13.55
CA VAL A 272 7.28 4.30 13.84
C VAL A 272 7.55 2.98 13.12
N ARG A 273 8.74 2.84 12.56
CA ARG A 273 9.27 1.63 11.94
C ARG A 273 10.71 1.40 12.35
N GLU A 274 11.07 0.13 12.48
CA GLU A 274 12.45 -0.31 12.61
C GLU A 274 13.00 -0.65 11.21
N VAL A 275 14.23 -0.22 10.95
CA VAL A 275 14.97 -0.52 9.72
C VAL A 275 16.29 -1.17 10.09
N TRP A 276 16.50 -2.39 9.63
CA TRP A 276 17.72 -3.13 9.88
C TRP A 276 18.63 -3.14 8.65
N ILE A 277 19.86 -2.64 8.81
CA ILE A 277 20.88 -2.58 7.76
C ILE A 277 21.97 -3.64 8.02
N ASP A 278 22.16 -4.56 7.07
CA ASP A 278 23.26 -5.52 7.06
C ASP A 278 24.00 -5.49 5.70
N PRO A 279 25.16 -4.82 5.61
CA PRO A 279 25.86 -4.59 4.35
C PRO A 279 26.54 -5.84 3.78
N LEU A 280 26.45 -7.00 4.45
CA LEU A 280 27.09 -8.24 4.01
C LEU A 280 26.22 -9.08 3.08
N GLU A 281 24.92 -8.83 3.02
CA GLU A 281 24.01 -9.51 2.11
C GLU A 281 24.21 -9.01 0.66
N PRO A 282 23.94 -9.82 -0.38
CA PRO A 282 23.90 -9.34 -1.76
C PRO A 282 22.68 -8.44 -2.01
N GLY A 283 22.92 -7.24 -2.54
CA GLY A 283 21.85 -6.30 -2.91
C GLY A 283 20.99 -6.77 -4.08
N PRO A 284 19.74 -6.28 -4.18
CA PRO A 284 18.86 -6.59 -5.30
C PRO A 284 19.41 -6.04 -6.63
N ALA A 285 19.07 -6.69 -7.74
CA ALA A 285 19.64 -6.37 -9.06
C ALA A 285 19.45 -4.91 -9.49
N TRP A 286 18.35 -4.27 -9.10
CA TRP A 286 18.04 -2.89 -9.46
C TRP A 286 18.95 -1.85 -8.79
N GLU A 287 19.77 -2.22 -7.79
CA GLU A 287 20.81 -1.34 -7.21
C GLU A 287 22.01 -1.16 -8.13
N ALA A 288 22.19 -2.06 -9.10
CA ALA A 288 23.30 -1.97 -10.05
C ALA A 288 23.29 -0.64 -10.82
N ALA A 289 24.48 -0.17 -11.23
CA ALA A 289 24.61 1.04 -12.04
C ALA A 289 23.85 0.96 -13.38
N ALA A 290 23.71 -0.25 -13.93
CA ALA A 290 22.89 -0.57 -15.10
C ALA A 290 22.47 -2.04 -15.03
N LEU A 291 21.26 -2.34 -15.52
CA LEU A 291 20.77 -3.71 -15.65
C LEU A 291 21.16 -4.29 -17.01
N ALA A 292 21.51 -5.58 -17.05
CA ALA A 292 21.60 -6.28 -18.32
C ALA A 292 20.22 -6.30 -19.02
N PRO A 293 20.15 -6.27 -20.36
CA PRO A 293 18.86 -6.23 -21.08
C PRO A 293 17.88 -7.32 -20.66
N ASP A 294 18.37 -8.55 -20.44
CA ASP A 294 17.53 -9.67 -20.03
C ASP A 294 17.02 -9.51 -18.59
N GLN A 295 17.83 -8.95 -17.68
CA GLN A 295 17.41 -8.65 -16.31
C GLN A 295 16.34 -7.56 -16.30
N ALA A 296 16.53 -6.50 -17.09
CA ALA A 296 15.54 -5.44 -17.24
C ALA A 296 14.23 -5.98 -17.83
N ALA A 297 14.30 -6.84 -18.87
CA ALA A 297 13.13 -7.47 -19.45
C ALA A 297 12.36 -8.30 -18.40
N GLN A 298 13.05 -9.17 -17.66
CA GLN A 298 12.43 -9.99 -16.60
C GLN A 298 11.78 -9.13 -15.50
N LEU A 299 12.49 -8.09 -15.01
CA LEU A 299 11.97 -7.16 -14.01
C LEU A 299 10.80 -6.30 -14.52
N LEU A 300 10.54 -6.27 -15.82
CA LEU A 300 9.39 -5.60 -16.43
C LEU A 300 8.28 -6.60 -16.84
N GLY A 301 8.42 -7.89 -16.52
CA GLY A 301 7.50 -8.93 -16.96
C GLY A 301 7.53 -9.22 -18.45
N ARG A 302 8.58 -8.80 -19.15
CA ARG A 302 8.79 -9.06 -20.58
C ARG A 302 9.57 -10.37 -20.73
N GLN A 303 9.17 -11.22 -21.68
CA GLN A 303 9.97 -12.38 -22.02
C GLN A 303 11.33 -11.92 -22.60
N PRO A 304 12.47 -12.48 -22.15
CA PRO A 304 13.75 -12.20 -22.78
C PRO A 304 13.67 -12.47 -24.28
N PRO A 305 14.30 -11.65 -25.14
CA PRO A 305 14.34 -11.95 -26.57
C PRO A 305 14.92 -13.36 -26.75
N PRO A 306 14.38 -14.18 -27.68
CA PRO A 306 14.99 -15.48 -27.96
C PRO A 306 16.47 -15.25 -28.27
N PRO A 307 17.38 -16.12 -27.79
CA PRO A 307 18.78 -16.04 -28.16
C PRO A 307 18.85 -15.94 -29.67
N VAL A 308 19.47 -14.88 -30.19
CA VAL A 308 19.71 -14.78 -31.62
C VAL A 308 20.65 -15.93 -31.94
N GLU A 309 20.11 -17.03 -32.44
CA GLU A 309 20.92 -18.12 -32.98
C GLU A 309 21.77 -17.47 -34.04
N ALA A 310 23.07 -17.32 -33.74
CA ALA A 310 24.02 -16.69 -34.63
C ALA A 310 23.85 -17.38 -35.97
N ALA A 311 23.26 -16.67 -36.94
CA ALA A 311 23.00 -17.22 -38.26
C ALA A 311 24.32 -17.83 -38.72
N ALA A 312 24.33 -19.17 -38.84
CA ALA A 312 25.48 -19.86 -39.38
C ALA A 312 25.83 -19.12 -40.68
N PRO A 313 27.10 -18.70 -40.87
CA PRO A 313 27.47 -17.93 -42.04
C PRO A 313 26.92 -18.67 -43.27
N PRO A 314 26.24 -17.97 -44.20
CA PRO A 314 25.64 -18.64 -45.34
C PRO A 314 26.71 -19.48 -46.00
N GLY A 315 26.46 -20.78 -46.08
CA GLY A 315 27.39 -21.76 -46.61
C GLY A 315 27.93 -21.26 -47.94
N GLY A 316 29.17 -20.78 -47.91
CA GLY A 316 29.93 -20.37 -49.08
C GLY A 316 30.21 -21.62 -49.89
N GLY A 317 29.33 -21.91 -50.83
CA GLY A 317 29.56 -22.89 -51.88
C GLY A 317 30.76 -22.47 -52.72
N GLY A 318 31.90 -23.11 -52.45
CA GLY A 318 32.90 -23.56 -53.42
C GLY A 318 33.64 -22.51 -54.26
N ALA A 319 34.95 -22.40 -54.02
CA ALA A 319 35.99 -22.67 -55.03
C ALA A 319 37.36 -22.65 -54.34
N GLY A 320 38.09 -23.76 -54.46
CA GLY A 320 39.30 -24.01 -53.69
C GLY A 320 40.52 -23.21 -54.15
N THR A 321 41.52 -23.16 -53.28
CA THR A 321 42.91 -23.43 -53.68
C THR A 321 43.64 -24.02 -52.49
N ALA A 322 44.08 -25.26 -52.66
CA ALA A 322 44.90 -25.99 -51.71
C ALA A 322 46.31 -25.39 -51.64
N TRP A 323 46.86 -25.32 -50.43
CA TRP A 323 48.29 -25.47 -50.21
C TRP A 323 48.49 -26.50 -49.09
N GLU A 324 49.21 -27.56 -49.46
CA GLU A 324 49.64 -28.70 -48.65
C GLU A 324 50.55 -28.32 -47.48
N GLN A 325 50.51 -29.13 -46.40
CA GLN A 325 51.66 -29.81 -45.77
C GLN A 325 51.25 -30.51 -44.45
N PRO A 326 51.99 -31.53 -43.95
CA PRO A 326 52.06 -32.89 -44.47
C PRO A 326 51.66 -33.95 -43.41
N ALA A 327 51.37 -35.17 -43.89
CA ALA A 327 51.06 -36.32 -43.06
C ALA A 327 52.28 -36.83 -42.26
N ALA A 328 52.08 -37.10 -40.97
CA ALA A 328 52.95 -37.96 -40.17
C ALA A 328 52.24 -39.29 -39.91
N GLN A 329 52.93 -40.36 -40.25
CA GLN A 329 52.47 -41.74 -40.38
C GLN A 329 52.18 -42.40 -39.04
N SER A 330 51.20 -43.31 -39.05
CA SER A 330 51.02 -44.36 -38.05
C SER A 330 52.17 -45.36 -38.12
N ASP A 331 52.73 -45.70 -36.96
CA ASP A 331 53.41 -46.97 -36.74
C ASP A 331 52.82 -47.65 -35.51
N GLN A 332 52.25 -48.82 -35.74
CA GLN A 332 51.90 -49.80 -34.72
C GLN A 332 52.67 -51.07 -35.08
N PRO A 333 53.23 -51.77 -34.09
CA PRO A 333 53.26 -53.23 -34.17
C PRO A 333 52.66 -53.90 -32.93
N ALA A 334 51.99 -55.02 -33.21
CA ALA A 334 51.37 -55.94 -32.28
C ALA A 334 52.37 -56.92 -31.65
N ALA A 335 52.07 -57.42 -30.45
CA ALA A 335 52.11 -58.85 -30.13
C ALA A 335 51.46 -59.17 -28.75
N THR A 336 50.72 -60.27 -28.75
CA THR A 336 49.84 -60.94 -27.78
C THR A 336 50.63 -61.80 -26.74
N PRO A 337 50.02 -62.77 -26.01
CA PRO A 337 49.13 -62.75 -24.82
C PRO A 337 49.76 -63.47 -23.58
N GLU A 338 49.07 -63.50 -22.42
CA GLU A 338 48.96 -64.76 -21.66
C GLU A 338 47.72 -64.82 -20.75
N SER A 339 47.31 -66.06 -20.53
CA SER A 339 46.01 -66.57 -20.10
C SER A 339 45.86 -66.65 -18.57
N ARG A 340 44.62 -66.76 -18.05
CA ARG A 340 44.12 -68.01 -17.41
C ARG A 340 43.05 -67.77 -16.33
N GLY A 341 41.92 -68.47 -16.50
CA GLY A 341 40.97 -68.89 -15.46
C GLY A 341 39.88 -67.86 -15.14
N GLY A 342 38.59 -68.10 -15.35
CA GLY A 342 37.85 -69.36 -15.31
C GLY A 342 37.00 -69.37 -14.03
N GLY A 343 35.67 -69.52 -14.16
CA GLY A 343 34.81 -69.86 -13.03
C GLY A 343 33.48 -69.12 -13.02
N ASP A 344 32.50 -69.70 -13.68
CA ASP A 344 31.08 -69.37 -13.57
C ASP A 344 30.51 -69.57 -12.15
N ARG A 345 29.43 -68.83 -11.90
CA ARG A 345 28.17 -69.18 -11.19
C ARG A 345 27.83 -68.34 -9.94
N GLU A 346 26.86 -67.46 -10.18
CA GLU A 346 25.49 -67.53 -9.62
C GLU A 346 25.34 -67.70 -8.11
N SER A 347 24.85 -66.65 -7.45
CA SER A 347 23.88 -66.73 -6.34
C SER A 347 23.35 -65.32 -6.03
N SER A 348 22.08 -65.07 -6.37
CA SER A 348 21.23 -64.14 -5.61
C SER A 348 20.72 -64.86 -4.36
N PRO A 349 20.57 -64.19 -3.21
CA PRO A 349 19.24 -63.64 -2.94
C PRO A 349 19.21 -62.30 -2.18
N SER A 350 18.09 -61.59 -2.39
CA SER A 350 17.36 -60.69 -1.49
C SER A 350 17.94 -60.41 -0.09
N SER A 351 18.16 -59.13 0.22
CA SER A 351 17.84 -58.57 1.54
C SER A 351 17.46 -57.10 1.47
N ALA A 352 16.30 -56.83 2.06
CA ALA A 352 15.74 -55.53 2.36
C ALA A 352 16.35 -54.94 3.65
N ALA A 353 15.96 -53.68 3.91
CA ALA A 353 16.27 -52.83 5.07
C ALA A 353 17.62 -52.08 4.98
N SER A 354 17.76 -50.82 5.39
CA SER A 354 16.88 -50.01 6.22
C SER A 354 17.12 -48.53 5.94
N ARG A 355 16.04 -47.76 5.77
CA ARG A 355 16.03 -46.33 6.04
C ARG A 355 15.90 -46.19 7.56
N SER A 356 16.83 -45.49 8.20
CA SER A 356 16.62 -44.98 9.55
C SER A 356 16.39 -43.47 9.51
N PRO A 357 15.28 -42.99 10.11
CA PRO A 357 14.94 -41.59 10.20
C PRO A 357 15.70 -40.91 11.35
N MET A 358 15.98 -39.61 11.18
CA MET A 358 16.54 -38.74 12.20
C MET A 358 15.41 -38.24 13.13
N PRO A 359 15.60 -38.21 14.47
CA PRO A 359 14.53 -37.99 15.43
C PRO A 359 14.19 -36.52 15.68
N GLU A 360 12.92 -36.33 16.02
CA GLU A 360 12.25 -35.13 16.53
C GLU A 360 12.68 -34.83 17.99
N PRO A 361 12.84 -33.55 18.40
CA PRO A 361 13.17 -33.20 19.77
C PRO A 361 11.91 -33.14 20.67
N ALA A 362 11.98 -33.82 21.81
CA ALA A 362 11.02 -33.74 22.92
C ALA A 362 11.57 -32.83 24.05
N PRO A 363 10.70 -32.28 24.92
CA PRO A 363 11.00 -31.13 25.77
C PRO A 363 11.75 -31.48 27.06
N ASP A 364 12.56 -30.52 27.53
CA ASP A 364 13.29 -30.57 28.80
C ASP A 364 12.36 -30.60 30.02
N ALA A 365 12.61 -31.58 30.88
CA ALA A 365 12.16 -31.62 32.26
C ALA A 365 13.39 -31.52 33.17
N VAL A 366 13.38 -30.56 34.10
CA VAL A 366 14.38 -30.47 35.19
C VAL A 366 13.72 -30.79 36.53
N GLU A 367 14.27 -31.85 37.13
CA GLU A 367 14.39 -32.30 38.52
C GLU A 367 13.31 -32.00 39.59
N ALA A 368 12.88 -33.11 40.21
CA ALA A 368 12.15 -33.20 41.46
C ALA A 368 13.10 -33.16 42.68
N VAL A 369 12.73 -32.41 43.71
CA VAL A 369 13.26 -32.49 45.07
C VAL A 369 12.13 -32.98 45.98
N GLU A 370 12.39 -34.06 46.72
CA GLU A 370 11.47 -34.68 47.68
C GLU A 370 11.26 -33.83 48.95
N GLY A 371 10.01 -33.82 49.45
CA GLY A 371 9.65 -33.33 50.78
C GLY A 371 8.15 -33.55 51.08
N PRO A 372 7.73 -33.91 52.31
CA PRO A 372 6.71 -34.94 52.52
C PRO A 372 5.29 -34.45 52.83
N GLU A 373 4.40 -35.45 52.79
CA GLU A 373 2.98 -35.57 53.16
C GLU A 373 2.36 -34.50 54.07
N GLN A 374 1.22 -33.95 53.61
CA GLN A 374 0.33 -33.10 54.39
C GLN A 374 -0.61 -33.96 55.26
N GLY A 375 -0.44 -33.85 56.58
CA GLY A 375 -1.52 -34.05 57.55
C GLY A 375 -2.43 -32.80 57.63
N PRO A 376 -3.64 -32.91 58.20
CA PRO A 376 -4.64 -31.85 58.18
C PRO A 376 -4.36 -30.84 59.31
N VAL A 377 -4.38 -29.54 58.98
CA VAL A 377 -4.40 -28.46 59.99
C VAL A 377 -5.30 -27.30 59.56
N ASP A 378 -6.09 -26.88 60.53
CA ASP A 378 -7.18 -25.91 60.54
C ASP A 378 -6.82 -24.45 60.18
N GLY A 379 -7.82 -23.78 59.57
CA GLY A 379 -8.15 -22.37 59.83
C GLY A 379 -8.14 -21.41 58.61
N PRO A 380 -8.85 -20.26 58.65
CA PRO A 380 -10.12 -19.96 59.30
C PRO A 380 -11.27 -19.80 58.28
N ALA A 381 -12.50 -19.92 58.79
CA ALA A 381 -13.75 -19.82 58.06
C ALA A 381 -13.90 -18.50 57.27
N ARG A 382 -14.30 -18.63 55.99
CA ARG A 382 -14.96 -17.55 55.24
C ARG A 382 -16.36 -17.36 55.82
N PRO A 383 -16.82 -16.13 56.11
CA PRO A 383 -18.18 -15.91 56.56
C PRO A 383 -19.18 -16.28 55.44
N PRO A 384 -20.35 -16.83 55.77
CA PRO A 384 -21.40 -17.11 54.79
C PRO A 384 -21.99 -15.80 54.28
N LEU A 385 -22.24 -15.74 52.96
CA LEU A 385 -23.07 -14.70 52.36
C LEU A 385 -24.53 -14.99 52.74
N ASP A 386 -25.09 -14.18 53.64
CA ASP A 386 -26.52 -14.12 53.87
C ASP A 386 -27.22 -13.54 52.63
N PRO A 387 -28.29 -14.19 52.11
CA PRO A 387 -29.15 -13.60 51.10
C PRO A 387 -30.22 -12.78 51.81
N THR A 388 -29.97 -11.48 51.99
CA THR A 388 -31.02 -10.54 52.39
C THR A 388 -31.16 -9.44 51.34
N GLY A 389 -32.41 -9.25 50.91
CA GLY A 389 -32.77 -8.48 49.73
C GLY A 389 -32.29 -7.03 49.76
N VAL A 390 -31.94 -6.56 48.57
CA VAL A 390 -31.83 -5.15 48.26
C VAL A 390 -32.87 -4.87 47.19
N ALA A 391 -33.75 -3.93 47.50
CA ALA A 391 -34.83 -3.48 46.65
C ALA A 391 -34.31 -2.98 45.29
N GLN A 392 -35.00 -3.39 44.22
CA GLN A 392 -34.94 -2.69 42.94
C GLN A 392 -35.59 -1.32 43.13
N GLU A 393 -34.79 -0.26 43.04
CA GLU A 393 -35.29 1.09 42.80
C GLU A 393 -35.56 1.21 41.30
N ASN A 394 -36.84 1.23 40.92
CA ASN A 394 -37.25 1.50 39.54
C ASN A 394 -36.85 2.94 39.16
N PRO A 395 -36.32 3.17 37.94
CA PRO A 395 -36.21 4.54 37.43
C PRO A 395 -37.61 5.15 37.26
N PRO A 396 -37.77 6.47 37.48
CA PRO A 396 -39.03 7.14 37.22
C PRO A 396 -39.38 7.08 35.72
N PRO A 397 -40.67 6.97 35.35
CA PRO A 397 -41.08 7.03 33.95
C PRO A 397 -40.83 8.43 33.37
N ASP A 398 -40.34 8.46 32.14
CA ASP A 398 -40.22 9.69 31.34
C ASP A 398 -41.59 10.38 31.20
N PRO A 399 -41.63 11.73 31.22
CA PRO A 399 -42.87 12.47 31.05
C PRO A 399 -43.43 12.26 29.64
N VAL A 400 -44.70 11.87 29.60
CA VAL A 400 -45.57 11.86 28.43
C VAL A 400 -45.53 13.24 27.78
N VAL A 401 -44.99 13.34 26.56
CA VAL A 401 -45.21 14.50 25.70
C VAL A 401 -46.62 14.34 25.14
N GLU A 402 -47.56 15.10 25.68
CA GLU A 402 -48.88 15.25 25.07
C GLU A 402 -48.73 15.92 23.70
N GLU A 403 -49.16 15.19 22.69
CA GLU A 403 -49.37 15.66 21.34
C GLU A 403 -50.57 16.62 21.36
N ALA A 404 -50.28 17.92 21.49
CA ALA A 404 -51.28 18.96 21.34
C ALA A 404 -51.54 19.19 19.84
N VAL A 405 -52.63 18.59 19.38
CA VAL A 405 -53.38 18.99 18.20
C VAL A 405 -53.87 20.42 18.35
N GLU A 406 -53.33 21.35 17.56
CA GLU A 406 -54.02 22.59 17.19
C GLU A 406 -54.58 22.43 15.76
N GLU A 407 -55.87 22.12 15.68
CA GLU A 407 -56.71 22.70 14.63
C GLU A 407 -57.18 24.07 15.13
N VAL A 408 -57.20 25.09 14.27
CA VAL A 408 -58.33 26.03 14.11
C VAL A 408 -58.11 26.96 12.88
N SER A 409 -59.01 26.75 11.91
CA SER A 409 -59.72 27.68 11.01
C SER A 409 -59.02 28.52 9.93
N GLU A 410 -59.45 28.25 8.70
CA GLU A 410 -59.65 29.17 7.58
C GLU A 410 -60.58 30.35 7.95
N GLU A 411 -60.33 31.57 7.42
CA GLU A 411 -61.20 32.28 6.44
C GLU A 411 -60.79 33.78 6.26
N LEU A 412 -60.65 34.18 4.97
CA LEU A 412 -60.67 35.50 4.26
C LEU A 412 -60.20 36.80 4.97
N VAL A 413 -59.55 37.78 4.31
CA VAL A 413 -60.02 38.61 3.16
C VAL A 413 -58.85 39.34 2.43
N GLU A 414 -58.98 39.50 1.10
CA GLU A 414 -58.59 40.62 0.16
C GLU A 414 -57.38 41.56 0.48
N ALA A 415 -56.55 42.11 -0.42
CA ALA A 415 -56.58 42.31 -1.88
C ALA A 415 -55.22 42.85 -2.42
N GLU A 416 -55.00 42.60 -3.73
CA GLU A 416 -54.31 43.41 -4.78
C GLU A 416 -52.78 43.64 -4.88
N GLY A 417 -52.27 43.34 -6.11
CA GLY A 417 -51.23 44.09 -6.85
C GLY A 417 -49.94 43.29 -7.14
N GLY A 418 -49.80 42.55 -8.25
CA GLY A 418 -49.20 43.00 -9.54
C GLY A 418 -47.66 42.76 -9.55
N GLU A 419 -46.97 42.12 -10.50
CA GLU A 419 -47.11 42.14 -11.96
C GLU A 419 -46.33 40.99 -12.66
N ALA A 420 -46.97 40.48 -13.72
CA ALA A 420 -46.66 39.63 -14.87
C ALA A 420 -45.22 39.15 -15.25
N ALA A 421 -45.18 37.87 -15.64
CA ALA A 421 -44.40 37.34 -16.77
C ALA A 421 -45.34 37.12 -17.98
N PRO A 422 -44.88 37.23 -19.25
CA PRO A 422 -45.74 37.02 -20.42
C PRO A 422 -45.67 35.58 -21.01
N PRO A 423 -46.69 35.19 -21.80
CA PRO A 423 -47.05 33.79 -22.05
C PRO A 423 -46.66 33.24 -23.43
N ALA A 424 -46.83 31.93 -23.58
CA ALA A 424 -46.77 31.20 -24.83
C ALA A 424 -48.13 31.22 -25.56
N ASP A 425 -48.12 31.51 -26.85
CA ASP A 425 -49.26 31.41 -27.76
C ASP A 425 -49.05 30.28 -28.78
N THR A 426 -50.11 29.49 -28.97
CA THR A 426 -50.43 28.73 -30.20
C THR A 426 -51.68 29.40 -30.81
N PRO A 427 -51.93 29.38 -32.14
CA PRO A 427 -52.67 28.23 -32.73
C PRO A 427 -52.52 27.95 -34.27
N SER A 428 -52.76 26.68 -34.62
CA SER A 428 -53.64 26.11 -35.69
C SER A 428 -53.65 26.59 -37.16
N LEU A 429 -53.40 25.68 -38.13
CA LEU A 429 -54.38 25.12 -39.12
C LEU A 429 -53.73 24.51 -40.39
N GLY A 430 -54.17 23.29 -40.76
CA GLY A 430 -54.56 22.93 -42.14
C GLY A 430 -53.64 22.04 -43.01
N GLY A 431 -54.14 20.88 -43.43
CA GLY A 431 -53.67 20.18 -44.65
C GLY A 431 -53.85 18.65 -44.67
N LEU A 432 -54.91 18.18 -45.34
CA LEU A 432 -55.24 16.78 -45.67
C LEU A 432 -54.32 16.21 -46.78
N ASP A 433 -53.98 14.91 -46.77
CA ASP A 433 -54.43 13.97 -47.82
C ASP A 433 -54.13 12.49 -47.50
N HIS A 434 -54.96 11.62 -48.09
CA HIS A 434 -55.06 10.17 -47.99
C HIS A 434 -53.89 9.38 -48.61
N SER A 435 -53.60 8.19 -48.05
CA SER A 435 -53.72 6.88 -48.75
C SER A 435 -52.92 5.75 -48.06
N ALA A 436 -53.62 4.71 -47.62
CA ALA A 436 -53.18 3.30 -47.64
C ALA A 436 -53.97 2.60 -48.78
N PRO A 437 -53.78 1.31 -49.18
CA PRO A 437 -52.99 0.19 -48.62
C PRO A 437 -52.10 -0.50 -49.71
N THR A 438 -51.34 -1.58 -49.55
CA THR A 438 -51.69 -2.97 -49.20
C THR A 438 -50.41 -3.83 -49.26
N SER A 439 -50.32 -4.81 -48.34
CA SER A 439 -49.64 -6.11 -48.31
C SER A 439 -49.37 -6.85 -49.65
N PRO A 440 -48.64 -7.99 -49.71
CA PRO A 440 -48.43 -9.03 -48.68
C PRO A 440 -47.07 -9.06 -47.98
#